data_AF-A0A9P9L2X3-F1
#
_entry.id   AF-A0A9P9L2X3-F1
#
_cell.length_a   1.000
_cell.length_b   1.000
_cell.length_c   1.000
_cell.angle_alpha   90.00
_cell.angle_beta   90.00
_cell.angle_gamma   90.00
#
_symmetry.space_group_name_H-M   'P 1'
#
loop_
_entity.id
_entity.type
_entity.pdbx_description
1 polymer ?
#
loop_
_entity_poly.entity_id
_entity_poly.type
_entity_poly.pdbx_seq_one_letter_code
_entity_poly.pdbx_strand_id
1 'polypeptide(L)'
;MTRPIPRMFSPKPPLKDIRIHSIYGSNRIEHAGLGQEATFYLCRRFLNQDPSFYAQGREVVQHLQAFEYLDHYFVVEGEDLTEDLIKETHAILCNGVSIIDEELPEVPSEMYAGRYRNVAVGAGSTMFIMPKYVPQRMKELCKTQGWVDPFSLAAKYSLQFVDIHPFQDGNGRMCRIILNVILHRYLGIVVAIGETDEDVREYIGIKKRASMEMEGHGEYATFVLKRGTKTIQKLKQKVHGKKA
;
A
#
# COMPACT_ATOMS: atom_id res chain seq x y z
N MET A 1 -7.16 -13.47 17.73
CA MET A 1 -7.21 -14.42 16.60
C MET A 1 -7.22 -13.57 15.35
N THR A 2 -6.32 -13.81 14.41
CA THR A 2 -6.33 -13.13 13.10
C THR A 2 -7.60 -13.50 12.35
N ARG A 3 -8.26 -12.51 11.73
CA ARG A 3 -9.46 -12.76 10.94
C ARG A 3 -9.11 -13.66 9.75
N PRO A 4 -10.03 -14.50 9.27
CA PRO A 4 -9.76 -15.34 8.11
C PRO A 4 -9.49 -14.46 6.89
N ILE A 5 -8.48 -14.80 6.08
CA ILE A 5 -8.30 -14.15 4.78
C ILE A 5 -9.56 -14.44 3.95
N PRO A 6 -10.31 -13.40 3.54
CA PRO A 6 -11.56 -13.58 2.81
C PRO A 6 -11.33 -14.41 1.55
N ARG A 7 -12.27 -15.30 1.21
CA ARG A 7 -12.30 -15.87 -0.15
C ARG A 7 -12.42 -14.70 -1.11
N MET A 8 -11.39 -14.49 -1.92
CA MET A 8 -11.28 -13.34 -2.81
C MET A 8 -12.56 -13.12 -3.60
N PHE A 9 -13.29 -12.07 -3.26
CA PHE A 9 -14.35 -11.54 -4.10
C PHE A 9 -13.68 -11.04 -5.36
N SER A 10 -13.87 -11.72 -6.50
CA SER A 10 -13.33 -11.26 -7.78
C SER A 10 -13.87 -9.84 -8.07
N PRO A 11 -13.04 -8.78 -8.02
CA PRO A 11 -13.52 -7.48 -8.45
C PRO A 11 -13.87 -7.55 -9.94
N LYS A 12 -14.79 -6.69 -10.41
CA LYS A 12 -15.11 -6.62 -11.84
C LYS A 12 -13.83 -6.37 -12.67
N PRO A 13 -13.73 -6.90 -13.91
CA PRO A 13 -12.48 -7.00 -14.70
C PRO A 13 -11.58 -5.75 -14.81
N PRO A 14 -12.08 -4.50 -14.85
CA PRO A 14 -11.19 -3.33 -15.00
C PRO A 14 -10.31 -3.01 -13.78
N LEU A 15 -10.77 -3.31 -12.56
CA LEU A 15 -10.02 -3.03 -11.32
C LEU A 15 -8.86 -4.01 -11.11
N LYS A 16 -8.99 -5.23 -11.63
CA LYS A 16 -7.97 -6.28 -11.51
C LYS A 16 -6.64 -5.85 -12.16
N ASP A 17 -6.68 -5.32 -13.38
CA ASP A 17 -5.45 -4.94 -14.11
C ASP A 17 -4.68 -3.83 -13.38
N ILE A 18 -5.33 -2.71 -13.09
CA ILE A 18 -4.67 -1.55 -12.48
C ILE A 18 -4.13 -1.85 -11.08
N ARG A 19 -4.76 -2.78 -10.34
CA ARG A 19 -4.25 -3.27 -9.06
C ARG A 19 -2.90 -3.97 -9.22
N ILE A 20 -2.74 -4.82 -10.23
CA ILE A 20 -1.45 -5.48 -10.54
C ILE A 20 -0.37 -4.44 -10.87
N HIS A 21 -0.70 -3.43 -11.68
CA HIS A 21 0.21 -2.31 -11.97
C HIS A 21 0.64 -1.58 -10.67
N SER A 22 -0.30 -1.36 -9.74
CA SER A 22 0.00 -0.71 -8.46
C SER A 22 0.92 -1.54 -7.56
N ILE A 23 0.76 -2.87 -7.54
CA ILE A 23 1.63 -3.80 -6.80
C ILE A 23 3.04 -3.79 -7.39
N TYR A 24 3.16 -3.90 -8.71
CA TYR A 24 4.45 -3.85 -9.40
C TYR A 24 5.19 -2.54 -9.09
N GLY A 25 4.55 -1.39 -9.33
CA GLY A 25 5.18 -0.09 -9.09
C GLY A 25 5.54 0.11 -7.62
N SER A 26 4.67 -0.32 -6.71
CA SER A 26 4.91 -0.23 -5.27
C SER A 26 6.09 -1.09 -4.81
N ASN A 27 6.26 -2.30 -5.32
CA ASN A 27 7.40 -3.16 -4.97
C ASN A 27 8.69 -2.63 -5.60
N ARG A 28 8.62 -2.14 -6.84
CA ARG A 28 9.75 -1.52 -7.54
C ARG A 28 10.33 -0.32 -6.79
N ILE A 29 9.49 0.52 -6.19
CA ILE A 29 9.94 1.67 -5.36
C ILE A 29 10.83 1.21 -4.20
N GLU A 30 10.53 0.07 -3.59
CA GLU A 30 11.28 -0.46 -2.44
C GLU A 30 12.39 -1.44 -2.86
N HIS A 31 12.68 -1.56 -4.16
CA HIS A 31 13.57 -2.59 -4.70
C HIS A 31 13.19 -4.03 -4.27
N ALA A 32 11.90 -4.26 -4.06
CA ALA A 32 11.31 -5.53 -3.67
C ALA A 32 10.65 -6.24 -4.88
N GLY A 33 10.43 -7.54 -4.75
CA GLY A 33 9.64 -8.36 -5.66
C GLY A 33 10.37 -8.78 -6.93
N LEU A 34 9.64 -8.84 -8.04
CA LEU A 34 10.11 -9.36 -9.33
C LEU A 34 9.96 -8.31 -10.43
N GLY A 35 10.58 -8.57 -11.58
CA GLY A 35 10.33 -7.80 -12.81
C GLY A 35 8.85 -7.76 -13.22
N GLN A 36 8.51 -6.85 -14.13
CA GLN A 36 7.13 -6.57 -14.51
C GLN A 36 6.40 -7.82 -15.01
N GLU A 37 6.98 -8.54 -15.97
CA GLU A 37 6.33 -9.72 -16.58
C GLU A 37 6.02 -10.81 -15.53
N ALA A 38 7.00 -11.12 -14.67
CA ALA A 38 6.85 -12.11 -13.62
C ALA A 38 5.81 -11.68 -12.56
N THR A 39 5.81 -10.40 -12.17
CA THR A 39 4.80 -9.85 -11.25
C THR A 39 3.40 -10.00 -11.82
N PHE A 40 3.21 -9.65 -13.10
CA PHE A 40 1.90 -9.72 -13.75
C PHE A 40 1.42 -11.16 -13.90
N TYR A 41 2.32 -12.05 -14.28
CA TYR A 41 2.04 -13.47 -14.39
C TYR A 41 1.58 -14.05 -13.04
N LEU A 42 2.34 -13.82 -11.97
CA LEU A 42 2.01 -14.33 -10.64
C LEU A 42 0.69 -13.77 -10.11
N CYS A 43 0.48 -12.45 -10.21
CA CYS A 43 -0.77 -11.86 -9.75
C CYS A 43 -1.97 -12.42 -10.52
N ARG A 44 -1.90 -12.51 -11.86
CA ARG A 44 -3.01 -13.09 -12.66
C ARG A 44 -3.30 -14.53 -12.29
N ARG A 45 -2.26 -15.33 -12.06
CA ARG A 45 -2.38 -16.75 -11.68
C ARG A 45 -3.01 -16.90 -10.29
N PHE A 46 -2.56 -16.10 -9.32
CA PHE A 46 -3.13 -16.06 -7.97
C PHE A 46 -4.59 -15.61 -7.97
N LEU A 47 -4.92 -14.54 -8.71
CA LEU A 47 -6.30 -14.07 -8.90
C LEU A 47 -7.22 -15.10 -9.58
N ASN A 48 -6.64 -16.06 -10.31
CA ASN A 48 -7.34 -17.17 -10.96
C ASN A 48 -7.37 -18.45 -10.10
N GLN A 49 -6.93 -18.39 -8.84
CA GLN A 49 -7.00 -19.49 -7.85
C GLN A 49 -6.21 -20.77 -8.23
N ASP A 50 -5.08 -20.63 -8.90
CA ASP A 50 -4.17 -21.76 -9.14
C ASP A 50 -3.18 -21.90 -7.98
N PRO A 51 -3.24 -22.97 -7.17
CA PRO A 51 -2.44 -23.15 -5.95
C PRO A 51 -1.01 -23.63 -6.23
N SER A 52 -0.67 -23.91 -7.49
CA SER A 52 0.70 -24.24 -7.85
C SER A 52 1.54 -22.96 -7.89
N PHE A 53 2.56 -22.93 -7.00
CA PHE A 53 3.67 -21.96 -6.92
C PHE A 53 3.53 -20.87 -5.84
N TYR A 54 4.25 -21.06 -4.71
CA TYR A 54 4.45 -20.06 -3.66
C TYR A 54 5.93 -19.82 -3.29
N ALA A 55 6.87 -20.50 -3.96
CA ALA A 55 8.29 -20.43 -3.59
C ALA A 55 9.02 -19.23 -4.20
N GLN A 56 8.56 -18.67 -5.33
CA GLN A 56 9.18 -17.51 -5.99
C GLN A 56 8.19 -16.33 -6.02
N GLY A 57 8.69 -15.12 -5.74
CA GLY A 57 7.85 -13.92 -5.74
C GLY A 57 6.97 -13.75 -4.51
N ARG A 58 7.41 -14.25 -3.35
CA ARG A 58 6.68 -14.13 -2.06
C ARG A 58 6.23 -12.69 -1.81
N GLU A 59 7.10 -11.70 -1.99
CA GLU A 59 6.75 -10.29 -1.79
C GLU A 59 5.65 -9.78 -2.71
N VAL A 60 5.52 -10.32 -3.93
CA VAL A 60 4.42 -9.99 -4.86
C VAL A 60 3.13 -10.60 -4.35
N VAL A 61 3.15 -11.87 -3.95
CA VAL A 61 1.98 -12.60 -3.45
C VAL A 61 1.47 -12.00 -2.15
N GLN A 62 2.36 -11.73 -1.19
CA GLN A 62 1.98 -11.13 0.09
C GLN A 62 1.46 -9.70 -0.09
N HIS A 63 2.03 -8.91 -1.00
CA HIS A 63 1.49 -7.60 -1.33
C HIS A 63 0.06 -7.71 -1.88
N LEU A 64 -0.16 -8.61 -2.84
CA LEU A 64 -1.49 -8.85 -3.37
C LEU A 64 -2.46 -9.26 -2.26
N GLN A 65 -2.09 -10.23 -1.41
CA GLN A 65 -2.93 -10.69 -0.30
C GLN A 65 -3.23 -9.57 0.72
N ALA A 66 -2.24 -8.76 1.07
CA ALA A 66 -2.42 -7.63 1.98
C ALA A 66 -3.36 -6.57 1.39
N PHE A 67 -3.20 -6.26 0.09
CA PHE A 67 -4.11 -5.37 -0.61
C PHE A 67 -5.54 -5.93 -0.57
N GLU A 68 -5.77 -7.16 -1.01
CA GLU A 68 -7.11 -7.77 -1.02
C GLU A 68 -7.74 -7.84 0.37
N TYR A 69 -6.94 -8.14 1.40
CA TYR A 69 -7.41 -8.19 2.78
C TYR A 69 -7.92 -6.82 3.26
N LEU A 70 -7.11 -5.77 3.09
CA LEU A 70 -7.51 -4.43 3.52
C LEU A 70 -8.68 -3.91 2.68
N ASP A 71 -8.64 -4.16 1.36
CA ASP A 71 -9.69 -3.77 0.43
C ASP A 71 -11.02 -4.43 0.79
N HIS A 72 -11.03 -5.72 1.13
CA HIS A 72 -12.26 -6.40 1.51
C HIS A 72 -12.89 -5.80 2.77
N TYR A 73 -12.16 -5.74 3.88
CA TYR A 73 -12.74 -5.25 5.14
C TYR A 73 -13.08 -3.76 5.09
N PHE A 74 -12.24 -2.94 4.46
CA PHE A 74 -12.49 -1.50 4.37
C PHE A 74 -13.50 -1.13 3.28
N VAL A 75 -13.52 -1.79 2.12
CA VAL A 75 -14.39 -1.39 0.99
C VAL A 75 -15.67 -2.21 0.94
N VAL A 76 -15.59 -3.53 1.12
CA VAL A 76 -16.74 -4.45 0.97
C VAL A 76 -17.55 -4.52 2.25
N GLU A 77 -16.90 -4.80 3.38
CA GLU A 77 -17.57 -4.90 4.69
C GLU A 77 -17.83 -3.54 5.33
N GLY A 78 -17.21 -2.48 4.78
CA GLY A 78 -17.45 -1.10 5.19
C GLY A 78 -16.87 -0.73 6.56
N GLU A 79 -15.94 -1.52 7.10
CA GLU A 79 -15.27 -1.24 8.37
C GLU A 79 -14.40 0.02 8.34
N ASP A 80 -14.05 0.55 9.51
CA ASP A 80 -13.09 1.64 9.64
C ASP A 80 -11.63 1.14 9.57
N LEU A 81 -10.71 2.02 9.16
CA LEU A 81 -9.26 1.76 9.24
C LEU A 81 -8.78 1.79 10.70
N THR A 82 -8.97 0.68 11.41
CA THR A 82 -8.51 0.50 12.79
C THR A 82 -7.03 0.12 12.85
N GLU A 83 -6.40 0.34 14.01
CA GLU A 83 -5.01 -0.09 14.26
C GLU A 83 -4.84 -1.60 14.05
N ASP A 84 -5.83 -2.40 14.47
CA ASP A 84 -5.80 -3.86 14.33
C ASP A 84 -5.88 -4.28 12.86
N LEU A 85 -6.78 -3.68 12.08
CA LEU A 85 -6.88 -3.95 10.65
C LEU A 85 -5.56 -3.62 9.92
N ILE A 86 -4.93 -2.49 10.26
CA ILE A 86 -3.63 -2.09 9.70
C ILE A 86 -2.53 -3.10 10.09
N LYS A 87 -2.49 -3.55 11.35
CA LYS A 87 -1.51 -4.53 11.84
C LYS A 87 -1.69 -5.90 11.19
N GLU A 88 -2.94 -6.35 11.03
CA GLU A 88 -3.27 -7.61 10.35
C GLU A 88 -2.85 -7.56 8.87
N THR A 89 -3.16 -6.46 8.16
CA THR A 89 -2.70 -6.23 6.79
C THR A 89 -1.18 -6.25 6.69
N HIS A 90 -0.48 -5.58 7.61
CA HIS A 90 0.98 -5.59 7.64
C HIS A 90 1.53 -6.99 7.94
N ALA A 91 0.91 -7.75 8.82
CA ALA A 91 1.32 -9.12 9.11
C ALA A 91 1.28 -9.98 7.83
N ILE A 92 0.24 -9.82 7.01
CA ILE A 92 0.14 -10.50 5.71
C ILE A 92 1.24 -10.03 4.76
N LEU A 93 1.42 -8.70 4.63
CA LEU A 93 2.40 -8.11 3.72
C LEU A 93 3.83 -8.61 3.94
N CYS A 94 4.23 -8.80 5.20
CA CYS A 94 5.59 -9.15 5.58
C CYS A 94 5.77 -10.64 5.92
N ASN A 95 4.72 -11.46 5.82
CA ASN A 95 4.77 -12.86 6.23
C ASN A 95 5.85 -13.65 5.45
N GLY A 96 6.81 -14.21 6.17
CA GLY A 96 7.96 -14.93 5.66
C GLY A 96 8.94 -14.10 4.82
N VAL A 97 8.99 -12.78 5.06
CA VAL A 97 10.06 -11.89 4.59
C VAL A 97 10.95 -11.56 5.79
N SER A 98 12.21 -11.97 5.76
CA SER A 98 13.18 -11.58 6.78
C SER A 98 13.75 -10.20 6.46
N ILE A 99 14.10 -9.43 7.49
CA ILE A 99 14.80 -8.15 7.35
C ILE A 99 16.15 -8.21 8.07
N ILE A 100 17.00 -7.23 7.80
CA ILE A 100 18.29 -7.07 8.48
C ILE A 100 18.16 -5.89 9.44
N ASP A 101 18.66 -6.05 10.66
CA ASP A 101 18.74 -5.01 11.67
C ASP A 101 20.20 -4.83 12.12
N GLU A 102 20.54 -3.68 12.70
CA GLU A 102 21.92 -3.41 13.16
C GLU A 102 22.37 -4.42 14.22
N GLU A 103 21.46 -4.86 15.09
CA GLU A 103 21.76 -5.79 16.18
C GLU A 103 21.62 -7.26 15.76
N LEU A 104 20.84 -7.55 14.71
CA LEU A 104 20.51 -8.91 14.29
C LEU A 104 20.68 -9.09 12.77
N PRO A 105 21.57 -10.00 12.33
CA PRO A 105 21.85 -10.21 10.91
C PRO A 105 20.65 -10.80 10.14
N GLU A 106 19.67 -11.36 10.84
CA GLU A 106 18.39 -11.76 10.29
C GLU A 106 17.29 -11.62 11.35
N VAL A 107 16.30 -10.79 11.07
CA VAL A 107 15.07 -10.66 11.86
C VAL A 107 13.94 -11.35 11.10
N PRO A 108 13.47 -12.53 11.57
CA PRO A 108 12.40 -13.25 10.90
C PRO A 108 11.06 -12.50 11.05
N SER A 109 10.17 -12.70 10.07
CA SER A 109 8.89 -11.97 9.99
C SER A 109 8.03 -12.05 11.25
N GLU A 110 8.11 -13.16 11.99
CA GLU A 110 7.36 -13.45 13.21
C GLU A 110 7.68 -12.45 14.34
N MET A 111 8.87 -11.83 14.28
CA MET A 111 9.34 -10.86 15.27
C MET A 111 8.84 -9.43 15.01
N TYR A 112 8.54 -9.06 13.76
CA TYR A 112 8.20 -7.68 13.40
C TYR A 112 6.87 -7.50 12.66
N ALA A 113 6.39 -8.52 11.94
CA ALA A 113 5.21 -8.41 11.10
C ALA A 113 3.94 -8.20 11.95
N GLY A 114 3.23 -7.10 11.70
CA GLY A 114 2.00 -6.72 12.40
C GLY A 114 2.26 -6.14 13.80
N ARG A 115 3.52 -5.84 14.13
CA ARG A 115 3.92 -5.28 15.43
C ARG A 115 4.53 -3.91 15.23
N TYR A 116 4.10 -2.94 16.02
CA TYR A 116 4.79 -1.66 16.01
C TYR A 116 6.25 -1.84 16.41
N ARG A 117 7.13 -1.12 15.73
CA ARG A 117 8.56 -1.19 16.01
C ARG A 117 8.84 -0.79 17.45
N ASN A 118 9.81 -1.45 18.04
CA ASN A 118 10.40 -1.12 19.34
C ASN A 118 11.79 -0.46 19.19
N VAL A 119 12.34 -0.43 17.97
CA VAL A 119 13.62 0.19 17.62
C VAL A 119 13.46 1.55 16.94
N ALA A 120 14.43 2.43 17.14
CA ALA A 120 14.50 3.69 16.40
C ALA A 120 14.91 3.40 14.95
N VAL A 121 14.25 4.04 14.00
CA VAL A 121 14.54 3.89 12.56
C VAL A 121 14.60 5.27 11.91
N GLY A 122 15.34 5.36 10.81
CA GLY A 122 15.51 6.60 10.06
C GLY A 122 15.53 6.35 8.56
N ALA A 123 15.33 7.40 7.78
CA ALA A 123 15.48 7.41 6.34
C ALA A 123 16.52 8.48 5.96
N GLY A 124 17.68 8.05 5.44
CA GLY A 124 18.81 8.93 5.21
C GLY A 124 19.30 9.54 6.53
N SER A 125 19.36 10.87 6.60
CA SER A 125 19.76 11.61 7.82
C SER A 125 18.60 11.96 8.76
N THR A 126 17.37 11.57 8.43
CA THR A 126 16.17 11.95 9.19
C THR A 126 15.68 10.77 10.02
N MET A 127 15.57 10.97 11.33
CA MET A 127 14.99 9.99 12.24
C MET A 127 13.48 10.12 12.29
N PHE A 128 12.78 8.98 12.27
CA PHE A 128 11.34 8.95 12.51
C PHE A 128 11.04 9.13 14.01
N ILE A 129 9.77 9.32 14.35
CA ILE A 129 9.32 9.48 15.72
C ILE A 129 9.82 8.34 16.64
N MET A 130 10.08 8.61 17.91
CA MET A 130 10.50 7.54 18.83
C MET A 130 9.43 6.44 18.97
N PRO A 131 9.81 5.15 19.04
CA PRO A 131 8.89 4.00 19.15
C PRO A 131 7.77 4.18 20.17
N LYS A 132 8.10 4.73 21.35
CA LYS A 132 7.15 4.94 22.45
C LYS A 132 5.94 5.83 22.09
N TYR A 133 6.06 6.67 21.06
CA TYR A 133 4.98 7.55 20.61
C TYR A 133 4.18 6.97 19.44
N VAL A 134 4.66 5.89 18.79
CA VAL A 134 3.97 5.25 17.66
C VAL A 134 2.53 4.85 18.00
N PRO A 135 2.24 4.17 19.13
CA PRO A 135 0.86 3.77 19.46
C PRO A 135 -0.09 4.97 19.56
N GLN A 136 0.37 6.06 20.21
CA GLN A 136 -0.45 7.26 20.35
C GLN A 136 -0.73 7.91 18.98
N ARG A 137 0.30 8.07 18.14
CA ARG A 137 0.13 8.69 16.82
C ARG A 137 -0.72 7.85 15.87
N MET A 138 -0.60 6.52 15.92
CA MET A 138 -1.45 5.62 15.14
C MET A 138 -2.92 5.69 15.60
N LYS A 139 -3.15 5.76 16.91
CA LYS A 139 -4.50 5.98 17.47
C LYS A 139 -5.10 7.32 17.01
N GLU A 140 -4.30 8.37 16.94
CA GLU A 140 -4.73 9.69 16.43
C GLU A 140 -5.04 9.63 14.93
N LEU A 141 -4.19 8.98 14.13
CA LEU A 141 -4.40 8.79 12.69
C LEU A 141 -5.71 8.03 12.39
N CYS A 142 -6.00 6.95 13.12
CA CYS A 142 -7.21 6.16 12.92
C CYS A 142 -8.49 6.87 13.38
N LYS A 143 -8.38 7.94 14.19
CA LYS A 143 -9.51 8.77 14.63
C LYS A 143 -9.84 9.91 13.67
N THR A 144 -8.89 10.36 12.86
CA THR A 144 -9.10 11.50 11.97
C THR A 144 -10.07 11.17 10.85
N GLN A 145 -11.33 11.55 11.05
CA GLN A 145 -12.42 11.49 10.06
C GLN A 145 -12.95 12.92 9.89
N GLY A 146 -12.33 13.67 8.98
CA GLY A 146 -12.82 14.98 8.55
C GLY A 146 -13.34 14.90 7.12
N TRP A 147 -14.35 15.70 6.80
CA TRP A 147 -14.86 15.76 5.42
C TRP A 147 -13.87 16.56 4.55
N VAL A 148 -13.12 15.84 3.73
CA VAL A 148 -12.18 16.36 2.72
C VAL A 148 -12.41 15.56 1.44
N ASP A 149 -12.06 16.08 0.27
CA ASP A 149 -12.15 15.31 -0.96
C ASP A 149 -11.33 14.00 -0.88
N PRO A 150 -11.76 12.92 -1.55
CA PRO A 150 -11.12 11.61 -1.39
C PRO A 150 -9.64 11.56 -1.80
N PHE A 151 -9.18 12.42 -2.72
CA PHE A 151 -7.77 12.45 -3.11
C PHE A 151 -6.90 13.04 -2.01
N SER A 152 -7.34 14.15 -1.43
CA SER A 152 -6.68 14.76 -0.26
C SER A 152 -6.74 13.85 0.96
N LEU A 153 -7.86 13.17 1.20
CA LEU A 153 -7.97 12.18 2.28
C LEU A 153 -6.94 11.06 2.12
N ALA A 154 -6.89 10.43 0.93
CA ALA A 154 -5.95 9.34 0.65
C ALA A 154 -4.49 9.78 0.75
N ALA A 155 -4.17 10.95 0.18
CA ALA A 155 -2.82 11.52 0.22
C ALA A 155 -2.39 11.88 1.64
N LYS A 156 -3.27 12.51 2.43
CA LYS A 156 -3.01 12.88 3.83
C LYS A 156 -2.78 11.64 4.68
N TYR A 157 -3.66 10.65 4.61
CA TYR A 157 -3.54 9.43 5.40
C TYR A 157 -2.23 8.68 5.06
N SER A 158 -1.90 8.56 3.77
CA SER A 158 -0.67 7.93 3.31
C SER A 158 0.60 8.66 3.76
N LEU A 159 0.58 10.00 3.76
CA LEU A 159 1.70 10.82 4.23
C LEU A 159 1.86 10.73 5.75
N GLN A 160 0.77 10.88 6.51
CA GLN A 160 0.80 10.78 7.97
C GLN A 160 1.23 9.38 8.44
N PHE A 161 0.74 8.32 7.78
CA PHE A 161 1.14 6.96 8.10
C PHE A 161 2.65 6.75 7.89
N VAL A 162 3.21 7.18 6.76
CA VAL A 162 4.64 6.96 6.47
C VAL A 162 5.55 7.83 7.35
N ASP A 163 5.07 9.00 7.77
CA ASP A 163 5.75 9.90 8.71
C ASP A 163 5.81 9.33 10.14
N ILE A 164 4.72 8.69 10.59
CA ILE A 164 4.73 7.92 11.85
C ILE A 164 5.70 6.74 11.75
N HIS A 165 5.75 6.11 10.56
CA HIS A 165 6.59 4.95 10.27
C HIS A 165 6.43 3.83 11.32
N PRO A 166 5.22 3.28 11.50
CA PRO A 166 4.88 2.48 12.68
C PRO A 166 5.59 1.12 12.76
N PHE A 167 6.03 0.56 11.64
CA PHE A 167 6.63 -0.77 11.56
C PHE A 167 8.15 -0.69 11.31
N GLN A 168 8.86 -1.81 11.50
CA GLN A 168 10.31 -1.86 11.28
C GLN A 168 10.68 -1.87 9.79
N ASP A 169 9.84 -2.48 8.94
CA ASP A 169 9.92 -2.43 7.48
C ASP A 169 8.51 -2.43 6.88
N GLY A 170 8.37 -2.27 5.56
CA GLY A 170 7.09 -2.42 4.85
C GLY A 170 6.20 -1.17 4.87
N ASN A 171 6.60 -0.12 5.58
CA ASN A 171 5.82 1.12 5.72
C ASN A 171 5.52 1.79 4.37
N GLY A 172 6.47 1.79 3.43
CA GLY A 172 6.26 2.34 2.08
C GLY A 172 5.17 1.60 1.31
N ARG A 173 5.22 0.27 1.30
CA ARG A 173 4.20 -0.60 0.69
C ARG A 173 2.84 -0.40 1.36
N MET A 174 2.79 -0.44 2.69
CA MET A 174 1.56 -0.19 3.46
C MET A 174 0.93 1.17 3.16
N CYS A 175 1.72 2.26 3.10
CA CYS A 175 1.17 3.59 2.85
C CYS A 175 0.51 3.72 1.46
N ARG A 176 0.99 2.95 0.47
CA ARG A 176 0.43 2.92 -0.89
C ARG A 176 -0.77 1.97 -1.01
N ILE A 177 -0.81 0.89 -0.23
CA ILE A 177 -2.02 0.05 -0.06
C ILE A 177 -3.14 0.89 0.57
N ILE A 178 -2.87 1.56 1.71
CA ILE A 178 -3.83 2.42 2.42
C ILE A 178 -4.39 3.51 1.49
N LEU A 179 -3.50 4.19 0.75
CA LEU A 179 -3.91 5.19 -0.25
C LEU A 179 -4.92 4.62 -1.25
N ASN A 180 -4.62 3.44 -1.81
CA ASN A 180 -5.45 2.86 -2.85
C ASN A 180 -6.78 2.33 -2.34
N VAL A 181 -6.87 1.76 -1.14
CA VAL A 181 -8.16 1.32 -0.59
C VAL A 181 -9.07 2.50 -0.23
N ILE A 182 -8.51 3.64 0.18
CA ILE A 182 -9.27 4.89 0.37
C ILE A 182 -9.84 5.37 -0.98
N LEU A 183 -9.00 5.44 -2.02
CA LEU A 183 -9.48 5.80 -3.36
C LEU A 183 -10.52 4.80 -3.88
N HIS A 184 -10.35 3.51 -3.61
CA HIS A 184 -11.31 2.50 -4.05
C HIS A 184 -12.66 2.65 -3.34
N ARG A 185 -12.67 2.85 -2.01
CA ARG A 185 -13.90 3.04 -1.22
C ARG A 185 -14.72 4.23 -1.72
N TYR A 186 -14.08 5.37 -1.95
CA TYR A 186 -14.80 6.62 -2.18
C TYR A 186 -14.95 6.99 -3.66
N LEU A 187 -14.09 6.46 -4.55
CA LEU A 187 -14.08 6.82 -5.97
C LEU A 187 -14.17 5.62 -6.92
N GLY A 188 -14.04 4.39 -6.42
CA GLY A 188 -14.04 3.20 -7.28
C GLY A 188 -12.80 3.06 -8.17
N ILE A 189 -11.68 3.70 -7.81
CA ILE A 189 -10.45 3.69 -8.61
C ILE A 189 -9.24 3.23 -7.80
N VAL A 190 -8.21 2.78 -8.53
CA VAL A 190 -6.87 2.47 -8.02
C VAL A 190 -5.86 3.22 -8.88
N VAL A 191 -4.77 3.67 -8.28
CA VAL A 191 -3.65 4.31 -8.98
C VAL A 191 -2.37 3.49 -8.83
N ALA A 192 -1.63 3.38 -9.92
CA ALA A 192 -0.29 2.82 -9.92
C ALA A 192 0.75 3.93 -9.81
N ILE A 193 1.72 3.73 -8.91
CA ILE A 193 2.81 4.66 -8.61
C ILE A 193 4.10 3.85 -8.69
N GLY A 194 5.13 4.39 -9.37
CA GLY A 194 6.46 3.78 -9.42
C GLY A 194 6.70 2.81 -10.56
N GLU A 195 5.83 2.77 -11.57
CA GLU A 195 5.97 1.86 -12.72
C GLU A 195 7.18 2.20 -13.61
N THR A 196 7.58 3.47 -13.62
CA THR A 196 8.73 3.98 -14.39
C THR A 196 9.74 4.70 -13.49
N ASP A 197 10.96 4.91 -13.94
CA ASP A 197 11.96 5.71 -13.20
C ASP A 197 11.50 7.14 -12.94
N GLU A 198 10.79 7.74 -13.89
CA GLU A 198 10.23 9.08 -13.74
C GLU A 198 9.16 9.10 -12.64
N ASP A 199 8.30 8.10 -12.60
CA ASP A 199 7.28 7.96 -11.56
C ASP A 199 7.90 7.83 -10.16
N VAL A 200 8.99 7.06 -10.05
CA VAL A 200 9.72 6.89 -8.79
C VAL A 200 10.35 8.22 -8.37
N ARG A 201 11.04 8.91 -9.29
CA ARG A 201 11.65 10.22 -9.00
C ARG A 201 10.61 11.24 -8.57
N GLU A 202 9.49 11.34 -9.29
CA GLU A 202 8.40 12.27 -8.97
C GLU A 202 7.81 11.96 -7.58
N TYR A 203 7.48 10.69 -7.31
CA TYR A 203 6.94 10.26 -6.02
C TYR A 203 7.88 10.54 -4.84
N ILE A 204 9.16 10.16 -4.97
CA ILE A 204 10.16 10.39 -3.93
C ILE A 204 10.40 11.89 -3.72
N GLY A 205 10.39 12.69 -4.80
CA GLY A 205 10.50 14.15 -4.72
C GLY A 205 9.35 14.76 -3.90
N ILE A 206 8.12 14.34 -4.16
CA ILE A 206 6.93 14.78 -3.42
C ILE A 206 7.05 14.38 -1.94
N LYS A 207 7.44 13.14 -1.64
CA LYS A 207 7.62 12.68 -0.25
C LYS A 207 8.66 13.51 0.50
N LYS A 208 9.79 13.84 -0.14
CA LYS A 208 10.84 14.67 0.46
C LYS A 208 10.35 16.08 0.78
N ARG A 209 9.67 16.74 -0.17
CA ARG A 209 9.09 18.07 0.06
C ARG A 209 8.00 18.04 1.13
N ALA A 210 7.13 17.04 1.12
CA ALA A 210 6.08 16.88 2.12
C ALA A 210 6.60 16.63 3.54
N SER A 211 7.80 16.10 3.68
CA SER A 211 8.47 15.98 4.97
C SER A 211 9.11 17.30 5.44
N MET A 212 9.35 18.25 4.54
CA MET A 212 9.98 19.55 4.82
C MET A 212 8.94 20.67 5.02
N GLU A 213 7.79 20.58 4.34
CA GLU A 213 6.78 21.64 4.25
C GLU A 213 5.39 21.14 4.68
N MET A 214 4.64 21.95 5.44
CA MET A 214 3.28 21.62 5.90
C MET A 214 2.24 21.47 4.77
N GLU A 215 2.56 21.89 3.54
CA GLU A 215 1.66 21.90 2.37
C GLU A 215 1.79 20.66 1.46
N GLY A 216 2.72 19.73 1.74
CA GLY A 216 3.01 18.60 0.84
C GLY A 216 1.85 17.63 0.58
N HIS A 217 0.80 17.67 1.40
CA HIS A 217 -0.42 16.91 1.15
C HIS A 217 -1.13 17.34 -0.15
N GLY A 218 -1.12 18.63 -0.50
CA GLY A 218 -1.76 19.15 -1.71
C GLY A 218 -1.05 18.73 -2.99
N GLU A 219 0.29 18.75 -2.97
CA GLU A 219 1.09 18.26 -4.09
C GLU A 219 0.89 16.76 -4.31
N TYR A 220 0.89 15.96 -3.23
CA TYR A 220 0.66 14.52 -3.35
C TYR A 220 -0.76 14.19 -3.81
N ALA A 221 -1.77 14.89 -3.30
CA ALA A 221 -3.14 14.75 -3.77
C ALA A 221 -3.26 15.08 -5.27
N THR A 222 -2.59 16.13 -5.74
CA THR A 222 -2.55 16.50 -7.16
C THR A 222 -1.89 15.43 -8.03
N PHE A 223 -0.77 14.87 -7.57
CA PHE A 223 -0.09 13.76 -8.25
C PHE A 223 -1.02 12.54 -8.37
N VAL A 224 -1.66 12.15 -7.27
CA VAL A 224 -2.62 11.03 -7.23
C VAL A 224 -3.81 11.30 -8.15
N LEU A 225 -4.35 12.53 -8.16
CA LEU A 225 -5.43 12.94 -9.05
C LEU A 225 -5.05 12.83 -10.53
N LYS A 226 -3.85 13.29 -10.91
CA LYS A 226 -3.33 13.16 -12.29
C LYS A 226 -3.26 11.69 -12.71
N ARG A 227 -2.79 10.81 -11.81
CA ARG A 227 -2.76 9.34 -12.04
C ARG A 227 -4.16 8.75 -12.14
N GLY A 228 -5.06 9.12 -11.23
CA GLY A 228 -6.46 8.70 -11.23
C GLY A 228 -7.19 9.09 -12.50
N THR A 229 -6.94 10.29 -13.02
CA THR A 229 -7.50 10.78 -14.30
C THR A 229 -7.07 9.87 -15.46
N LYS A 230 -5.78 9.49 -15.53
CA LYS A 230 -5.30 8.54 -16.54
C LYS A 230 -5.98 7.16 -16.40
N THR A 231 -6.17 6.67 -15.18
CA THR A 231 -6.92 5.43 -14.93
C THR A 231 -8.35 5.54 -15.47
N ILE A 232 -9.08 6.60 -15.10
CA ILE A 232 -10.46 6.84 -15.54
C ILE A 232 -10.55 6.97 -17.07
N GLN A 233 -9.60 7.65 -17.72
CA GLN A 233 -9.55 7.75 -19.17
C GLN A 233 -9.37 6.37 -19.85
N LYS A 234 -8.46 5.52 -19.34
CA LYS A 234 -8.28 4.14 -19.82
C LYS A 234 -9.56 3.32 -19.62
N LEU A 235 -10.23 3.48 -18.47
CA LEU A 235 -11.52 2.83 -18.21
C LEU A 235 -12.60 3.30 -19.20
N LYS A 236 -12.70 4.61 -19.44
CA LYS A 236 -13.62 5.19 -20.43
C LYS A 236 -13.41 4.58 -21.81
N GLN A 237 -12.16 4.49 -22.28
CA GLN A 237 -11.82 3.87 -23.57
C GLN A 237 -12.24 2.39 -23.62
N LYS A 238 -11.98 1.61 -22.56
CA LYS A 238 -12.41 0.20 -22.49
C LYS A 238 -13.94 0.04 -22.50
N VAL A 239 -14.68 0.96 -21.87
CA VAL A 239 -16.16 0.96 -21.89
C VAL A 239 -16.69 1.30 -23.28
N HIS A 240 -16.13 2.31 -23.94
CA HIS A 240 -16.55 2.70 -25.30
C HIS A 240 -16.15 1.65 -26.36
N GLY A 241 -15.07 0.88 -26.13
CA GLY A 241 -14.56 -0.13 -27.05
C GLY A 241 -15.26 -1.50 -26.99
N LYS A 242 -16.21 -1.73 -26.06
CA LYS A 242 -17.06 -2.93 -26.06
C LYS A 242 -18.36 -2.65 -26.80
N LYS A 243 -18.51 -3.17 -28.03
CA LYS A 243 -19.85 -3.39 -28.61
C LYS A 243 -20.59 -4.37 -27.71
N ALA A 244 -21.82 -4.01 -27.34
CA ALA A 244 -22.78 -4.88 -26.66
C ALA A 244 -23.05 -6.15 -27.47
#